data_AF-A0A9D6YNR9-F1
#
_entry.id   AF-A0A9D6YNR9-F1
#
_cell.length_a   1.000
_cell.length_b   1.000
_cell.length_c   1.000
_cell.angle_alpha   90.00
_cell.angle_beta   90.00
_cell.angle_gamma   90.00
#
_symmetry.space_group_name_H-M   'P 1'
#
loop_
_entity.id
_entity.type
_entity.pdbx_description
1 polymer ?
#
loop_
_entity_poly.entity_id
_entity_poly.type
_entity_poly.pdbx_seq_one_letter_code
_entity_poly.pdbx_strand_id
1 'polypeptide(L)' 'RTSRSRGKLFYRLVQQAVSIEPVTGNKIIGGVKHHI' A
#
# COMPACT_ATOMS: atom_id res chain seq x y z
N ARG A 1 7.70 -17.24 -26.57
CA ARG A 1 7.35 -15.85 -26.13
C ARG A 1 6.64 -15.92 -24.78
N THR A 2 7.38 -16.20 -23.71
CA THR A 2 6.91 -16.13 -22.32
C THR A 2 6.88 -14.67 -21.89
N SER A 3 5.79 -14.26 -21.24
CA SER A 3 5.36 -12.87 -21.18
C SER A 3 6.34 -11.92 -20.48
N ARG A 4 6.75 -10.88 -21.18
CA ARG A 4 7.33 -9.65 -20.61
C ARG A 4 6.41 -8.98 -19.57
N SER A 5 5.13 -9.36 -19.47
CA SER A 5 4.15 -8.82 -18.52
C SER A 5 4.03 -9.58 -17.20
N ARG A 6 4.23 -10.91 -17.13
CA ARG A 6 4.15 -11.65 -15.84
C ARG A 6 5.25 -11.28 -14.87
N GLY A 7 6.49 -11.09 -15.34
CA GLY A 7 7.57 -10.58 -14.50
C GLY A 7 7.28 -9.17 -13.97
N LYS A 8 6.75 -8.29 -14.83
CA LYS A 8 6.33 -6.94 -14.42
C LYS A 8 5.17 -6.95 -13.43
N LEU A 9 4.22 -7.87 -13.59
CA LEU A 9 3.11 -8.03 -12.64
C LEU A 9 3.63 -8.47 -11.26
N PHE A 10 4.54 -9.44 -11.23
CA PHE A 10 5.19 -9.89 -9.99
C PHE A 10 5.89 -8.72 -9.27
N TYR A 11 6.73 -7.96 -9.99
CA TYR A 11 7.40 -6.79 -9.41
C TYR A 11 6.40 -5.74 -8.89
N ARG A 12 5.31 -5.47 -9.62
CA ARG A 12 4.27 -4.53 -9.15
C ARG A 12 3.60 -4.98 -7.86
N LEU A 13 3.29 -6.27 -7.72
CA LEU A 13 2.66 -6.81 -6.52
C LEU A 13 3.60 -6.74 -5.30
N VAL A 14 4.88 -7.06 -5.48
CA VAL A 14 5.88 -6.95 -4.42
C VAL A 14 6.06 -5.50 -3.98
N GLN A 15 6.17 -4.55 -4.93
CA GLN A 15 6.28 -3.14 -4.59
C GLN A 15 5.04 -2.62 -3.86
N GLN A 16 3.83 -3.06 -4.23
CA GLN A 16 2.60 -2.71 -3.51
C GLN A 16 2.58 -3.27 -2.08
N ALA A 17 3.08 -4.50 -1.87
CA ALA A 17 3.12 -5.11 -0.55
C ALA A 17 4.13 -4.43 0.40
N VAL A 18 5.26 -3.95 -0.15
CA VAL A 18 6.34 -3.34 0.65
C VAL A 18 6.15 -1.82 0.84
N SER A 19 5.45 -1.15 -0.06
CA SER A 19 5.32 0.33 -0.07
C SER A 19 4.27 0.88 0.90
N ILE A 20 3.92 0.15 1.96
CA ILE A 20 2.89 0.58 2.91
C ILE A 20 3.60 1.02 4.19
N GLU A 21 3.73 2.33 4.39
CA GLU A 21 4.05 2.85 5.73
C GLU A 21 3.00 2.36 6.72
N PRO A 22 3.38 1.96 7.95
CA PRO A 22 2.41 1.49 8.92
C PRO A 22 1.35 2.58 9.15
N VAL A 23 0.10 2.25 8.81
CA VAL A 23 -1.02 3.15 9.06
C VAL A 23 -1.29 3.11 10.55
N THR A 24 -0.88 4.17 11.26
CA THR A 24 -1.19 4.32 12.69
C THR A 24 -2.71 4.28 12.90
N GLY A 25 -3.20 3.66 13.98
CA GLY A 25 -4.64 3.53 14.25
C GLY A 25 -5.44 4.84 14.17
N ASN A 26 -4.81 5.97 14.51
CA ASN A 26 -5.40 7.31 14.40
C ASN A 26 -5.75 7.71 12.94
N LYS A 27 -4.99 7.22 11.96
CA LYS A 27 -5.27 7.40 10.52
C LYS A 27 -6.38 6.46 10.03
N ILE A 28 -6.57 5.31 10.69
CA ILE A 28 -7.63 4.34 10.36
C ILE A 28 -8.99 4.84 10.87
N ILE A 29 -9.04 5.43 12.06
CA ILE A 29 -10.28 5.88 12.72
C ILE A 29 -10.77 7.25 12.17
N GLY A 30 -10.18 7.74 11.08
CA GLY A 30 -10.67 8.95 10.40
C GLY A 30 -10.25 10.27 11.04
N GLY A 31 -9.17 10.31 11.83
CA GLY A 31 -8.39 11.53 12.09
C GLY A 31 -9.11 12.77 12.65
N VAL A 32 -10.31 12.67 13.20
CA VAL A 32 -10.99 13.83 13.78
C VAL A 32 -10.59 13.97 15.25
N LYS A 33 -9.43 14.58 15.51
CA LYS A 33 -9.25 15.27 16.79
C LYS A 33 -10.13 16.52 16.75
N HIS A 34 -11.38 16.36 17.17
CA HIS A 34 -12.24 17.49 17.47
C HIS A 34 -11.67 18.18 18.71
N HIS A 35 -10.94 19.27 18.50
CA HIS A 35 -10.53 20.17 19.57
C HIS A 35 -11.78 20.91 20.06
N ILE A 36 -12.24 20.58 21.26
CA ILE A 36 -13.18 21.39 22.05
C ILE A 36 -12.34 22.31 22.92
#